data_AF-A0A6P3ZLD9-F1
#
_entry.id   AF-A0A6P3ZLD9-F1
#
_cell.length_a   1.000
_cell.length_b   1.000
_cell.length_c   1.000
_cell.angle_alpha   90.00
_cell.angle_beta   90.00
_cell.angle_gamma   90.00
#
_symmetry.space_group_name_H-M   'P 1'
#
loop_
_entity.id
_entity.type
_entity.pdbx_description
1 polymer ?
#
loop_
_entity_poly.entity_id
_entity_poly.type
_entity_poly.pdbx_seq_one_letter_code
_entity_poly.pdbx_strand_id
1 'polypeptide(L)'
;MNPPKQPPPPSNPQPVAPVHIQPSSPGFSLNSSPAFGPHRKIAIAVDLSDESAFAVRWAVQNYLRPGDAVILLHVRPTSVLYGADWGCVDLSLGNSGSVSSDANTTEESKRKLEDDFDTFTSMKAANMAQPLVEAQIPFKIHIVKDHDMKERLCLEVERLGLSAVIMGSRGFGASKRGSKGRLGSVSDYCVHHCVCPVVVVRYPDDKDGAGGCNDGDDVQAVAGSGGAVVGRPVELHPVPEEDQEYHDASDEPRDV
;
A
#
# COMPACT_ATOMS: atom_id res chain seq x y z
N MET A 1 40.98 44.20 74.62
CA MET A 1 39.58 44.31 74.17
C MET A 1 39.61 44.31 72.64
N ASN A 2 39.02 43.29 72.02
CA ASN A 2 39.14 43.02 70.58
C ASN A 2 38.35 44.02 69.72
N PRO A 3 38.82 44.33 68.49
CA PRO A 3 38.08 45.19 67.57
C PRO A 3 36.83 44.48 67.00
N PRO A 4 35.79 45.23 66.60
CA PRO A 4 34.56 44.65 66.06
C PRO A 4 34.79 44.03 64.67
N LYS A 5 34.16 42.86 64.45
CA LYS A 5 34.22 42.05 63.22
C LYS A 5 33.57 42.79 62.03
N GLN A 6 34.24 42.76 60.87
CA GLN A 6 33.68 43.17 59.59
C GLN A 6 32.55 42.22 59.12
N PRO A 7 31.53 42.73 58.41
CA PRO A 7 30.48 41.90 57.82
C PRO A 7 30.99 41.11 56.60
N PRO A 8 30.38 39.95 56.28
CA PRO A 8 30.79 39.13 55.14
C PRO A 8 30.42 39.79 53.79
N PRO A 9 31.19 39.53 52.72
CA PRO A 9 30.91 40.06 51.39
C PRO A 9 29.66 39.40 50.77
N PRO A 10 28.97 40.09 49.84
CA PRO A 10 27.76 39.57 49.20
C PRO A 10 28.10 38.37 48.30
N SER A 11 27.30 37.30 48.43
CA SER A 11 27.36 36.11 47.60
C SER A 11 26.90 36.42 46.17
N ASN A 12 27.78 36.15 45.21
CA ASN A 12 27.51 36.26 43.78
C ASN A 12 26.38 35.29 43.37
N PRO A 13 25.29 35.71 42.70
CA PRO A 13 24.25 34.79 42.26
C PRO A 13 24.79 33.86 41.17
N GLN A 14 24.69 32.55 41.40
CA GLN A 14 25.04 31.54 40.41
C GLN A 14 24.06 31.60 39.22
N PRO A 15 24.51 31.37 37.97
CA PRO A 15 23.61 31.32 36.82
C PRO A 15 22.66 30.11 36.98
N VAL A 16 21.36 30.38 37.00
CA VAL A 16 20.34 29.32 36.92
C VAL A 16 20.49 28.59 35.59
N ALA A 17 20.62 27.27 35.64
CA ALA A 17 20.66 26.44 34.44
C ALA A 17 19.37 26.63 33.63
N PRO A 18 19.43 26.69 32.29
CA PRO A 18 18.24 26.85 31.47
C PRO A 18 17.33 25.63 31.66
N VAL A 19 16.09 25.89 32.05
CA VAL A 19 15.03 24.88 32.12
C VAL A 19 14.79 24.39 30.69
N HIS A 20 15.27 23.18 30.39
CA HIS A 20 15.02 22.53 29.12
C HIS A 20 13.59 21.98 29.12
N ILE A 21 12.67 22.76 28.55
CA ILE A 21 11.30 22.33 28.29
C ILE A 21 11.36 21.36 27.10
N GLN A 22 11.24 20.06 27.36
CA GLN A 22 10.99 19.09 26.29
C GLN A 22 9.56 19.30 25.76
N PRO A 23 9.35 19.58 24.46
CA PRO A 23 8.02 19.58 23.89
C PRO A 23 7.46 18.15 23.90
N SER A 24 6.18 18.00 24.24
CA SER A 24 5.45 16.72 24.34
C SER A 24 5.22 16.01 22.99
N SER A 25 6.00 16.32 21.97
CA SER A 25 5.93 15.67 20.66
C SER A 25 6.72 14.36 20.70
N PRO A 26 6.20 13.24 20.16
CA PRO A 26 6.95 11.99 20.10
C PRO A 26 8.10 12.13 19.10
N GLY A 27 9.25 12.61 19.58
CA GLY A 27 10.51 12.59 18.85
C GLY A 27 11.04 11.16 18.82
N PHE A 28 11.17 10.60 17.62
CA PHE A 28 11.81 9.32 17.41
C PHE A 28 13.28 9.38 17.86
N SER A 29 13.60 8.72 18.97
CA SER A 29 14.98 8.56 19.43
C SER A 29 15.75 7.66 18.47
N LEU A 30 16.66 8.25 17.68
CA LEU A 30 17.70 7.55 16.93
C LEU A 30 18.81 7.11 17.89
N ASN A 31 18.58 6.04 18.64
CA ASN A 31 19.63 5.33 19.36
C ASN A 31 19.53 3.83 19.06
N SER A 32 20.03 3.44 17.90
CA SER A 32 20.08 2.04 17.48
C SER A 32 21.33 1.38 18.07
N SER A 33 21.16 0.66 19.18
CA SER A 33 22.09 -0.40 19.58
C SER A 33 21.84 -1.64 18.70
N PRO A 34 22.86 -2.39 18.25
CA PRO A 34 22.69 -3.50 17.33
C PRO A 34 22.30 -4.76 18.10
N ALA A 35 21.03 -4.85 18.46
CA ALA A 35 20.34 -6.08 18.82
C ALA A 35 18.87 -5.90 18.43
N PHE A 36 18.12 -7.00 18.34
CA PHE A 36 16.66 -7.05 18.14
C PHE A 36 16.18 -7.17 16.68
N GLY A 37 15.16 -8.02 16.49
CA GLY A 37 14.63 -8.49 15.21
C GLY A 37 14.02 -7.40 14.32
N PRO A 38 13.27 -7.77 13.27
CA PRO A 38 12.88 -6.82 12.24
C PRO A 38 12.12 -5.64 12.85
N HIS A 39 12.70 -4.43 12.70
CA HIS A 39 12.19 -3.23 13.35
C HIS A 39 10.81 -2.81 12.82
N ARG A 40 10.45 -3.25 11.60
CA ARG A 40 9.16 -2.96 10.96
C ARG A 40 8.66 -4.18 10.18
N LYS A 41 7.35 -4.43 10.27
CA LYS A 41 6.66 -5.46 9.48
C LYS A 41 5.85 -4.77 8.38
N ILE A 42 6.23 -4.96 7.12
CA ILE A 42 5.62 -4.29 5.97
C ILE A 42 4.73 -5.27 5.23
N ALA A 43 3.47 -4.89 4.99
CA ALA A 43 2.58 -5.65 4.13
C ALA A 43 2.82 -5.27 2.66
N ILE A 44 2.81 -6.26 1.77
CA ILE A 44 2.58 -6.02 0.34
C ILE A 44 1.32 -6.78 -0.05
N ALA A 45 0.24 -6.06 -0.35
CA ALA A 45 -1.02 -6.65 -0.77
C ALA A 45 -0.91 -7.08 -2.24
N VAL A 46 -1.17 -8.36 -2.51
CA VAL A 46 -1.12 -8.93 -3.85
C VAL A 46 -2.44 -9.57 -4.22
N ASP A 47 -2.79 -9.49 -5.50
CA ASP A 47 -4.01 -10.04 -6.10
C ASP A 47 -3.69 -10.87 -7.35
N LEU A 48 -2.42 -11.25 -7.52
CA LEU A 48 -1.91 -12.05 -8.63
C LEU A 48 -2.03 -11.37 -10.01
N SER A 49 -2.23 -10.05 -10.04
CA SER A 49 -2.12 -9.21 -11.24
C SER A 49 -0.68 -8.77 -11.53
N ASP A 50 -0.45 -8.22 -12.71
CA ASP A 50 0.85 -7.65 -13.08
C ASP A 50 1.12 -6.35 -12.32
N GLU A 51 0.06 -5.61 -11.99
CA GLU A 51 0.07 -4.40 -11.19
C GLU A 51 0.59 -4.66 -9.77
N SER A 52 0.11 -5.74 -9.12
CA SER A 52 0.64 -6.13 -7.82
C SER A 52 2.03 -6.74 -7.91
N ALA A 53 2.36 -7.46 -8.98
CA ALA A 53 3.73 -7.96 -9.19
C ALA A 53 4.74 -6.81 -9.34
N PHE A 54 4.34 -5.74 -10.03
CA PHE A 54 5.10 -4.52 -10.12
C PHE A 54 5.23 -3.82 -8.77
N ALA A 55 4.16 -3.76 -7.97
CA ALA A 55 4.22 -3.18 -6.63
C ALA A 55 5.24 -3.89 -5.73
N VAL A 56 5.38 -5.22 -5.83
CA VAL A 56 6.44 -5.97 -5.12
C VAL A 56 7.83 -5.51 -5.57
N ARG A 57 8.09 -5.46 -6.88
CA ARG A 57 9.39 -5.00 -7.41
C ARG A 57 9.69 -3.56 -7.02
N TRP A 58 8.69 -2.68 -7.11
CA TRP A 58 8.81 -1.29 -6.72
C TRP A 58 9.13 -1.15 -5.22
N ALA A 59 8.48 -1.92 -4.37
CA ALA A 59 8.72 -1.91 -2.92
C ALA A 59 10.17 -2.26 -2.59
N VAL A 60 10.71 -3.31 -3.21
CA VAL A 60 12.11 -3.75 -3.04
C VAL A 60 13.08 -2.64 -3.42
N GLN A 61 12.81 -1.91 -4.51
CA GLN A 61 13.72 -0.90 -5.03
C GLN A 61 13.62 0.45 -4.30
N ASN A 62 12.45 0.82 -3.79
CA ASN A 62 12.16 2.20 -3.38
C ASN A 62 11.75 2.38 -1.91
N TYR A 63 11.21 1.34 -1.27
CA TYR A 63 10.59 1.49 0.06
C TYR A 63 11.27 0.66 1.14
N LEU A 64 11.54 -0.62 0.84
CA LEU A 64 12.07 -1.57 1.80
C LEU A 64 13.50 -1.24 2.19
N ARG A 65 13.82 -1.45 3.47
CA ARG A 65 15.12 -1.17 4.06
C ARG A 65 15.71 -2.43 4.71
N PRO A 66 17.03 -2.49 4.89
CA PRO A 66 17.64 -3.53 5.71
C PRO A 66 17.00 -3.58 7.10
N GLY A 67 16.57 -4.76 7.52
CA GLY A 67 15.88 -4.98 8.81
C GLY A 67 14.34 -4.92 8.73
N ASP A 68 13.75 -4.64 7.57
CA ASP A 68 12.32 -4.84 7.36
C ASP A 68 12.01 -6.34 7.19
N ALA A 69 10.86 -6.78 7.71
CA ALA A 69 10.28 -8.08 7.39
C ALA A 69 8.99 -7.88 6.59
N VAL A 70 8.84 -8.62 5.50
CA VAL A 70 7.72 -8.47 4.57
C VAL A 70 6.65 -9.54 4.79
N ILE A 71 5.39 -9.15 4.75
CA ILE A 71 4.25 -10.08 4.66
C ILE A 71 3.59 -9.87 3.31
N LEU A 72 3.73 -10.85 2.43
CA LEU A 72 3.04 -10.88 1.15
C LEU A 72 1.60 -11.34 1.41
N LEU A 73 0.67 -10.40 1.40
CA LEU A 73 -0.71 -10.60 1.86
C LEU A 73 -1.64 -10.76 0.67
N HIS A 74 -2.28 -11.92 0.56
CA HIS A 74 -3.28 -12.18 -0.47
C HIS A 74 -4.61 -12.57 0.18
N VAL A 75 -5.69 -11.90 -0.22
CA VAL A 75 -7.04 -12.33 0.13
C VAL A 75 -7.62 -13.06 -1.06
N ARG A 76 -7.95 -14.34 -0.86
CA ARG A 76 -8.72 -15.13 -1.81
C ARG A 76 -10.20 -14.97 -1.58
N PRO A 77 -10.97 -14.58 -2.61
CA PRO A 77 -12.42 -14.69 -2.58
C PRO A 77 -12.84 -16.13 -2.25
N THR A 78 -13.80 -16.27 -1.35
CA THR A 78 -14.48 -17.54 -1.11
C THR A 78 -15.99 -17.33 -1.05
N SER A 79 -16.74 -18.27 -1.65
CA SER A 79 -18.21 -18.35 -1.53
C SER A 79 -18.65 -19.15 -0.30
N VAL A 80 -17.71 -19.70 0.47
CA VAL A 80 -18.00 -20.48 1.68
C VAL A 80 -18.05 -19.53 2.87
N LEU A 81 -19.26 -19.22 3.32
CA LEU A 81 -19.49 -18.53 4.59
C LEU A 81 -19.24 -19.54 5.73
N TYR A 82 -18.12 -19.38 6.44
CA TYR A 82 -17.82 -20.19 7.62
C TYR A 82 -18.58 -19.63 8.83
N GLY A 83 -19.86 -20.01 8.98
CA GLY A 83 -20.65 -19.60 10.13
C GLY A 83 -22.15 -19.81 9.92
N ALA A 84 -22.69 -20.80 10.63
CA ALA A 84 -24.09 -21.21 10.69
C ALA A 84 -24.67 -21.77 9.36
N ASP A 85 -24.99 -23.07 9.39
CA ASP A 85 -26.10 -23.85 8.78
C ASP A 85 -26.97 -23.33 7.61
N TRP A 86 -26.57 -22.29 6.89
CA TRP A 86 -27.16 -21.85 5.64
C TRP A 86 -26.28 -22.40 4.52
N GLY A 87 -26.78 -23.42 3.83
CA GLY A 87 -26.08 -24.15 2.77
C GLY A 87 -25.31 -23.23 1.80
N CYS A 88 -24.22 -23.75 1.21
CA CYS A 88 -23.39 -22.94 0.33
C CYS A 88 -24.23 -22.36 -0.81
N VAL A 89 -24.47 -21.05 -0.77
CA VAL A 89 -25.04 -20.33 -1.91
C VAL A 89 -23.86 -19.90 -2.75
N ASP A 90 -23.76 -20.46 -3.96
CA ASP A 90 -22.81 -19.97 -4.96
C ASP A 90 -23.26 -18.56 -5.37
N LEU A 91 -22.66 -17.54 -4.76
CA LEU A 91 -22.95 -16.12 -5.03
C LEU A 91 -22.22 -15.62 -6.28
N SER A 92 -22.10 -16.47 -7.30
CA SER A 92 -21.68 -16.04 -8.64
C SER A 92 -22.76 -15.11 -9.23
N LEU A 93 -22.70 -13.84 -8.85
CA LEU A 93 -23.65 -12.83 -9.26
C LEU A 93 -23.30 -12.38 -10.69
N GLY A 94 -24.10 -12.81 -11.67
CA GLY A 94 -24.08 -12.17 -12.98
C GLY A 94 -24.69 -12.87 -14.19
N ASN A 95 -25.83 -13.55 -14.11
CA ASN A 95 -26.83 -13.43 -15.20
C ASN A 95 -28.24 -13.85 -14.75
N SER A 96 -29.19 -12.94 -14.94
CA SER A 96 -30.62 -13.17 -14.77
C SER A 96 -31.11 -14.34 -15.62
N GLY A 97 -31.77 -15.30 -14.97
CA GLY A 97 -32.71 -16.24 -15.59
C GLY A 97 -32.08 -17.42 -16.33
N SER A 98 -31.84 -18.54 -15.64
CA SER A 98 -32.05 -19.86 -16.23
C SER A 98 -32.11 -20.92 -15.13
N VAL A 99 -33.19 -21.69 -15.18
CA VAL A 99 -33.27 -23.04 -14.62
C VAL A 99 -32.14 -23.88 -15.22
N SER A 100 -31.29 -24.45 -14.38
CA SER A 100 -30.72 -25.79 -14.58
C SER A 100 -29.98 -26.22 -13.31
N SER A 101 -30.67 -27.05 -12.56
CA SER A 101 -30.14 -27.99 -11.59
C SER A 101 -29.08 -28.89 -12.24
N ASP A 102 -27.79 -28.56 -12.06
CA ASP A 102 -26.70 -29.52 -12.21
C ASP A 102 -26.04 -29.75 -10.84
N ALA A 103 -26.86 -30.21 -9.89
CA ALA A 103 -26.43 -30.64 -8.56
C ALA A 103 -25.80 -32.06 -8.61
N ASN A 104 -24.79 -32.24 -9.47
CA ASN A 104 -24.05 -33.50 -9.55
C ASN A 104 -22.52 -33.31 -9.47
N THR A 105 -22.07 -32.13 -9.04
CA THR A 105 -20.67 -31.98 -8.60
C THR A 105 -20.55 -32.66 -7.24
N THR A 106 -20.06 -33.90 -7.23
CA THR A 106 -19.72 -34.61 -6.00
C THR A 106 -18.88 -33.70 -5.12
N GLU A 107 -19.13 -33.68 -3.80
CA GLU A 107 -18.33 -32.95 -2.81
C GLU A 107 -16.81 -33.13 -3.02
N GLU A 108 -16.41 -34.31 -3.49
CA GLU A 108 -15.04 -34.66 -3.85
C GLU A 108 -14.49 -33.87 -5.06
N SER A 109 -15.31 -33.65 -6.10
CA SER A 109 -14.93 -32.82 -7.25
C SER A 109 -14.80 -31.35 -6.86
N LYS A 110 -15.68 -30.85 -5.98
CA LYS A 110 -15.59 -29.47 -5.45
C LYS A 110 -14.32 -29.29 -4.61
N ARG A 111 -14.02 -30.22 -3.71
CA ARG A 111 -12.79 -30.23 -2.90
C ARG A 111 -11.55 -30.25 -3.78
N LYS A 112 -11.52 -31.08 -4.82
CA LYS A 112 -10.39 -31.13 -5.76
C LYS A 112 -10.17 -29.80 -6.47
N LEU A 113 -11.24 -29.16 -6.95
CA LEU A 113 -11.14 -27.84 -7.59
C LEU A 113 -10.65 -26.77 -6.61
N GLU A 114 -11.09 -26.83 -5.36
CA GLU A 114 -10.59 -25.94 -4.30
C GLU A 114 -9.09 -26.17 -4.06
N ASP A 115 -8.65 -27.42 -3.88
CA ASP A 115 -7.24 -27.77 -3.67
C ASP A 115 -6.34 -27.36 -4.84
N ASP A 116 -6.80 -27.55 -6.08
CA ASP A 116 -6.09 -27.12 -7.28
C ASP A 116 -5.94 -25.59 -7.31
N PHE A 117 -6.98 -24.85 -6.90
CA PHE A 117 -6.93 -23.39 -6.82
C PHE A 117 -6.00 -22.90 -5.70
N ASP A 118 -6.01 -23.53 -4.53
CA ASP A 118 -5.11 -23.24 -3.42
C ASP A 118 -3.65 -23.45 -3.84
N THR A 119 -3.39 -24.55 -4.56
CA THR A 119 -2.07 -24.88 -5.09
C THR A 119 -1.61 -23.83 -6.11
N PHE A 120 -2.49 -23.47 -7.06
CA PHE A 120 -2.20 -22.44 -8.06
C PHE A 120 -1.89 -21.08 -7.42
N THR A 121 -2.72 -20.69 -6.44
CA THR A 121 -2.55 -19.43 -5.71
C THR A 121 -1.22 -19.38 -4.97
N SER A 122 -0.90 -20.45 -4.26
CA SER A 122 0.35 -20.55 -3.48
C SER A 122 1.57 -20.49 -4.38
N MET A 123 1.54 -21.19 -5.51
CA MET A 123 2.61 -21.18 -6.51
C MET A 123 2.79 -19.80 -7.14
N LYS A 124 1.70 -19.11 -7.51
CA LYS A 124 1.78 -17.78 -8.10
C LYS A 124 2.25 -16.73 -7.09
N ALA A 125 1.80 -16.80 -5.84
CA ALA A 125 2.30 -15.95 -4.77
C ALA A 125 3.81 -16.18 -4.50
N ALA A 126 4.28 -17.43 -4.56
CA ALA A 126 5.70 -17.75 -4.44
C ALA A 126 6.52 -17.14 -5.59
N ASN A 127 6.04 -17.23 -6.83
CA ASN A 127 6.68 -16.59 -7.98
C ASN A 127 6.78 -15.06 -7.83
N MET A 128 5.71 -14.42 -7.31
CA MET A 128 5.73 -12.98 -7.05
C MET A 128 6.72 -12.57 -5.96
N ALA A 129 7.12 -13.50 -5.07
CA ALA A 129 8.09 -13.24 -4.03
C ALA A 129 9.55 -13.30 -4.51
N GLN A 130 9.81 -13.71 -5.75
CA GLN A 130 11.16 -13.81 -6.30
C GLN A 130 12.01 -12.53 -6.12
N PRO A 131 11.49 -11.30 -6.33
CA PRO A 131 12.26 -10.08 -6.09
C PRO A 131 12.70 -9.90 -4.62
N LEU A 132 11.92 -10.44 -3.66
CA LEU A 132 12.26 -10.42 -2.24
C LEU A 132 13.37 -11.43 -1.92
N VAL A 133 13.33 -12.61 -2.56
CA VAL A 133 14.38 -13.63 -2.45
C VAL A 133 15.70 -13.10 -2.99
N GLU A 134 15.69 -12.49 -4.18
CA GLU A 134 16.87 -11.91 -4.83
C GLU A 134 17.49 -10.78 -4.00
N ALA A 135 16.66 -9.95 -3.37
CA ALA A 135 17.10 -8.89 -2.46
C ALA A 135 17.45 -9.40 -1.04
N GLN A 136 17.34 -10.70 -0.77
CA GLN A 136 17.57 -11.33 0.54
C GLN A 136 16.75 -10.70 1.68
N ILE A 137 15.53 -10.25 1.38
CA ILE A 137 14.61 -9.65 2.36
C ILE A 137 13.79 -10.76 3.02
N PRO A 138 13.75 -10.88 4.36
CA PRO A 138 12.91 -11.85 5.04
C PRO A 138 11.43 -11.61 4.71
N PHE A 139 10.73 -12.64 4.25
CA PHE A 139 9.30 -12.55 3.96
C PHE A 139 8.51 -13.78 4.38
N LYS A 140 7.20 -13.59 4.58
CA LYS A 140 6.20 -14.64 4.76
C LYS A 140 5.04 -14.41 3.81
N ILE A 141 4.57 -15.48 3.15
CA ILE A 141 3.34 -15.45 2.37
C ILE A 141 2.17 -15.72 3.31
N HIS A 142 1.18 -14.83 3.33
CA HIS A 142 -0.03 -14.94 4.14
C HIS A 142 -1.26 -14.89 3.23
N ILE A 143 -1.85 -16.06 2.98
CA ILE A 143 -3.06 -16.21 2.17
C ILE A 143 -4.24 -16.42 3.12
N VAL A 144 -5.25 -15.56 3.02
CA VAL A 144 -6.51 -15.67 3.78
C VAL A 144 -7.67 -15.83 2.82
N LYS A 145 -8.71 -16.56 3.24
CA LYS A 145 -9.94 -16.72 2.46
C LYS A 145 -11.02 -15.84 3.08
N ASP A 146 -11.65 -15.00 2.29
CA ASP A 146 -12.77 -14.16 2.76
C ASP A 146 -13.66 -13.73 1.59
N HIS A 147 -14.89 -13.31 1.91
CA HIS A 147 -15.86 -12.79 0.96
C HIS A 147 -15.66 -11.29 0.71
N ASP A 148 -15.30 -10.52 1.74
CA ASP A 148 -14.97 -9.11 1.62
C ASP A 148 -13.44 -8.92 1.66
N MET A 149 -12.85 -8.78 0.47
CA MET A 149 -11.40 -8.65 0.32
C MET A 149 -10.85 -7.37 0.96
N LYS A 150 -11.56 -6.24 0.83
CA LYS A 150 -11.06 -4.92 1.25
C LYS A 150 -11.13 -4.78 2.77
N GLU A 151 -12.20 -5.27 3.39
CA GLU A 151 -12.33 -5.33 4.84
C GLU A 151 -11.34 -6.32 5.43
N ARG A 152 -11.25 -7.53 4.85
CA ARG A 152 -10.31 -8.54 5.33
C ARG A 152 -8.86 -8.06 5.28
N LEU A 153 -8.48 -7.34 4.22
CA LEU A 153 -7.14 -6.81 4.10
C LEU A 153 -6.82 -5.86 5.26
N CYS A 154 -7.71 -4.92 5.58
CA CYS A 154 -7.54 -3.99 6.70
C CYS A 154 -7.47 -4.72 8.05
N LEU A 155 -8.34 -5.72 8.27
CA LEU A 155 -8.35 -6.51 9.49
C LEU A 155 -7.05 -7.31 9.68
N GLU A 156 -6.51 -7.92 8.63
CA GLU A 156 -5.25 -8.65 8.71
C GLU A 156 -4.06 -7.71 8.98
N VAL A 157 -4.09 -6.51 8.44
CA VAL A 157 -3.07 -5.47 8.65
C VAL A 157 -3.03 -5.07 10.13
N GLU A 158 -4.18 -4.85 10.74
CA GLU A 158 -4.30 -4.56 12.18
C GLU A 158 -3.90 -5.77 13.03
N ARG A 159 -4.48 -6.95 12.74
CA ARG A 159 -4.25 -8.19 13.48
C ARG A 159 -2.78 -8.60 13.52
N LEU A 160 -2.06 -8.39 12.42
CA LEU A 160 -0.64 -8.70 12.30
C LEU A 160 0.26 -7.57 12.80
N GLY A 161 -0.29 -6.41 13.17
CA GLY A 161 0.47 -5.25 13.64
C GLY A 161 1.48 -4.77 12.59
N LEU A 162 1.01 -4.53 11.36
CA LEU A 162 1.86 -4.11 10.24
C LEU A 162 2.07 -2.59 10.28
N SER A 163 3.30 -2.18 10.01
CA SER A 163 3.73 -0.78 10.10
C SER A 163 3.36 0.04 8.87
N ALA A 164 3.17 -0.60 7.71
CA ALA A 164 2.69 0.01 6.48
C ALA A 164 2.15 -1.07 5.52
N VAL A 165 1.32 -0.67 4.56
CA VAL A 165 0.81 -1.51 3.47
C VAL A 165 1.21 -0.92 2.13
N ILE A 166 1.79 -1.72 1.27
CA ILE A 166 2.09 -1.37 -0.12
C ILE A 166 1.15 -2.16 -1.01
N MET A 167 0.54 -1.52 -2.00
CA MET A 167 -0.38 -2.20 -2.92
C MET A 167 -0.41 -1.54 -4.29
N GLY A 168 -0.90 -2.28 -5.29
CA GLY A 168 -1.20 -1.73 -6.60
C GLY A 168 -2.36 -0.71 -6.54
N SER A 169 -2.34 0.27 -7.43
CA SER A 169 -3.44 1.23 -7.60
C SER A 169 -4.72 0.63 -8.16
N ARG A 170 -4.59 -0.48 -8.87
CA ARG A 170 -5.67 -1.27 -9.47
C ARG A 170 -5.35 -2.73 -9.26
N GLY A 171 -6.38 -3.57 -9.38
CA GLY A 171 -6.24 -5.00 -9.29
C GLY A 171 -6.80 -5.75 -10.50
N PHE A 172 -6.91 -7.06 -10.35
CA PHE A 172 -7.39 -7.98 -11.37
C PHE A 172 -8.72 -7.52 -11.98
N GLY A 173 -8.77 -7.39 -13.31
CA GLY A 173 -9.95 -6.97 -14.07
C GLY A 173 -10.16 -5.46 -14.19
N ALA A 174 -9.41 -4.63 -13.47
CA ALA A 174 -9.57 -3.17 -13.49
C ALA A 174 -8.76 -2.46 -14.58
N SER A 175 -7.86 -3.16 -15.28
CA SER A 175 -6.99 -2.63 -16.35
C SER A 175 -7.68 -2.51 -17.71
N LYS A 176 -8.88 -3.10 -17.89
CA LYS A 176 -9.55 -3.20 -19.21
C LYS A 176 -10.20 -1.89 -19.73
N ARG A 177 -10.24 -0.80 -18.98
CA ARG A 177 -10.83 0.48 -19.45
C ARG A 177 -10.05 1.67 -18.90
N GLY A 178 -9.73 2.60 -19.80
CA GLY A 178 -9.00 3.85 -19.56
C GLY A 178 -9.61 4.74 -18.47
N SER A 179 -9.37 4.37 -17.23
CA SER A 179 -9.85 5.02 -16.02
C SER A 179 -8.69 5.77 -15.37
N LYS A 180 -8.05 6.62 -16.19
CA LYS A 180 -6.92 7.47 -15.82
C LYS A 180 -7.22 8.14 -14.47
N GLY A 181 -6.34 7.90 -13.50
CA GLY A 181 -6.32 8.59 -12.22
C GLY A 181 -7.11 7.95 -11.06
N ARG A 182 -8.10 7.09 -11.30
CA ARG A 182 -8.93 6.53 -10.22
C ARG A 182 -8.29 5.33 -9.53
N LEU A 183 -8.42 5.21 -8.21
CA LEU A 183 -8.05 4.00 -7.48
C LEU A 183 -9.05 2.86 -7.72
N GLY A 184 -8.57 1.62 -7.64
CA GLY A 184 -9.43 0.43 -7.56
C GLY A 184 -10.14 0.36 -6.21
N SER A 185 -11.25 -0.39 -6.14
CA SER A 185 -12.11 -0.45 -4.95
C SER A 185 -11.39 -0.90 -3.68
N VAL A 186 -10.51 -1.89 -3.78
CA VAL A 186 -9.73 -2.39 -2.64
C VAL A 186 -8.70 -1.36 -2.19
N SER A 187 -7.95 -0.78 -3.13
CA SER A 187 -6.94 0.25 -2.83
C SER A 187 -7.55 1.52 -2.26
N ASP A 188 -8.67 1.97 -2.83
CA ASP A 188 -9.44 3.11 -2.34
C ASP A 188 -9.93 2.87 -0.91
N TYR A 189 -10.50 1.69 -0.64
CA TYR A 189 -10.94 1.34 0.71
C TYR A 189 -9.79 1.33 1.72
N CYS A 190 -8.66 0.71 1.37
CA CYS A 190 -7.51 0.63 2.26
C CYS A 190 -6.94 2.00 2.62
N VAL A 191 -6.87 2.92 1.66
CA VAL A 191 -6.39 4.29 1.92
C VAL A 191 -7.23 5.00 2.99
N HIS A 192 -8.53 4.73 3.04
CA HIS A 192 -9.43 5.37 4.00
C HIS A 192 -9.56 4.61 5.33
N HIS A 193 -9.34 3.29 5.35
CA HIS A 193 -9.71 2.44 6.50
C HIS A 193 -8.53 1.68 7.13
N CYS A 194 -7.36 1.61 6.49
CA CYS A 194 -6.21 0.96 7.10
C CYS A 194 -5.73 1.74 8.33
N VAL A 195 -5.40 1.00 9.38
CA VAL A 195 -4.85 1.56 10.64
C VAL A 195 -3.42 2.09 10.50
N CYS A 196 -2.75 1.84 9.36
CA CYS A 196 -1.36 2.23 9.11
C CYS A 196 -1.20 2.85 7.72
N PRO A 197 -0.07 3.54 7.45
CA PRO A 197 0.18 4.19 6.17
C PRO A 197 0.03 3.24 4.97
N VAL A 198 -0.69 3.70 3.95
CA VAL A 198 -0.89 2.96 2.70
C VAL A 198 -0.10 3.63 1.57
N VAL A 199 0.75 2.85 0.92
CA VAL A 199 1.51 3.25 -0.26
C VAL A 199 0.88 2.62 -1.49
N VAL A 200 0.34 3.47 -2.36
CA VAL A 200 -0.30 3.03 -3.59
C VAL A 200 0.65 3.18 -4.78
N VAL A 201 1.04 2.05 -5.37
CA VAL A 201 1.94 1.98 -6.52
C VAL A 201 1.14 2.02 -7.82
N ARG A 202 1.46 2.99 -8.67
CA ARG A 202 0.88 3.09 -10.02
C ARG A 202 1.66 2.18 -10.97
N TYR A 203 0.92 1.36 -11.71
CA TYR A 203 1.50 0.58 -12.80
C TYR A 203 1.71 1.51 -13.99
N PRO A 204 2.87 1.47 -14.67
CA PRO A 204 3.09 2.29 -15.85
C PRO A 204 2.08 1.93 -16.94
N ASP A 205 1.38 2.93 -17.48
CA ASP A 205 0.53 2.74 -18.66
C ASP A 205 1.43 2.77 -19.91
N ASP A 206 1.27 1.80 -20.84
CA ASP A 206 2.05 1.69 -22.10
C ASP A 206 1.89 2.90 -23.07
N LYS A 207 1.32 4.02 -22.64
CA LYS A 207 1.01 5.19 -23.47
C LYS A 207 1.75 6.47 -23.13
N ASP A 208 2.51 6.53 -22.04
CA ASP A 208 3.21 7.78 -21.66
C ASP A 208 4.70 7.79 -22.06
N GLY A 209 5.08 6.97 -23.05
CA GLY A 209 6.43 6.93 -23.65
C GLY A 209 6.53 7.43 -25.10
N ALA A 210 5.47 7.98 -25.70
CA ALA A 210 5.49 8.48 -27.08
C ALA A 210 5.13 9.97 -27.13
N GLY A 211 6.11 10.83 -26.82
CA GLY A 211 6.11 12.20 -27.32
C GLY A 211 6.20 12.17 -28.84
N GLY A 212 5.23 12.80 -29.51
CA GLY A 212 5.11 12.75 -30.96
C GLY A 212 6.28 13.39 -31.70
N CYS A 213 6.84 12.63 -32.63
CA CYS A 213 7.30 13.16 -33.91
C CYS A 213 6.44 12.50 -35.00
N ASN A 214 5.62 13.31 -35.67
CA ASN A 214 5.08 12.93 -36.96
C ASN A 214 6.25 13.02 -37.95
N ASP A 215 6.67 11.89 -38.50
CA ASP A 215 7.18 11.85 -39.86
C ASP A 215 6.84 10.46 -40.41
N GLY A 216 6.05 10.44 -41.48
CA GLY A 216 5.82 9.23 -42.24
C GLY A 216 7.02 8.96 -43.10
N ASP A 217 7.57 7.74 -43.03
CA ASP A 217 8.01 7.02 -44.22
C ASP A 217 8.21 5.54 -43.90
N ASP A 218 7.85 4.71 -44.88
CA ASP A 218 8.17 3.29 -44.97
C ASP A 218 9.69 3.09 -44.88
N VAL A 219 10.21 2.22 -43.99
CA VAL A 219 11.12 1.11 -44.35
C VAL A 219 11.68 0.32 -43.15
N GLN A 220 11.72 -0.98 -43.42
CA GLN A 220 12.33 -2.16 -42.81
C GLN A 220 13.72 -2.05 -42.10
N ALA A 221 13.78 -2.72 -40.93
CA ALA A 221 14.87 -3.46 -40.28
C ALA A 221 16.36 -3.12 -40.56
N VAL A 222 17.15 -2.81 -39.51
CA VAL A 222 18.42 -3.49 -39.14
C VAL A 222 18.97 -3.02 -37.76
N ALA A 223 19.80 -3.89 -37.17
CA ALA A 223 20.42 -3.84 -35.86
C ALA A 223 21.53 -2.78 -35.66
N GLY A 224 21.90 -2.50 -34.39
CA GLY A 224 23.26 -2.10 -34.02
C GLY A 224 23.44 -0.98 -32.97
N SER A 225 23.88 -1.40 -31.77
CA SER A 225 24.82 -0.75 -30.83
C SER A 225 24.75 0.75 -30.45
N GLY A 226 24.70 0.98 -29.13
CA GLY A 226 25.69 1.79 -28.39
C GLY A 226 25.47 3.31 -28.28
N GLY A 227 25.39 3.81 -27.04
CA GLY A 227 25.56 5.24 -26.75
C GLY A 227 24.93 5.70 -25.45
N ALA A 228 25.77 5.97 -24.44
CA ALA A 228 25.39 6.59 -23.17
C ALA A 228 25.04 8.09 -23.36
N VAL A 229 24.03 8.61 -22.64
CA VAL A 229 23.87 10.05 -22.44
C VAL A 229 23.38 10.37 -21.02
N VAL A 230 24.06 11.35 -20.45
CA VAL A 230 24.02 11.93 -19.10
C VAL A 230 22.70 12.67 -18.82
N GLY A 231 22.31 12.69 -17.54
CA GLY A 231 21.06 13.26 -17.05
C GLY A 231 20.90 14.78 -17.20
N ARG A 232 19.63 15.21 -17.13
CA ARG A 232 19.23 16.59 -16.86
C ARG A 232 18.06 16.59 -15.85
N PRO A 233 17.99 17.57 -14.95
CA PRO A 233 16.99 17.62 -13.89
C PRO A 233 15.62 18.00 -14.46
N VAL A 234 14.57 17.37 -13.94
CA VAL A 234 13.17 17.69 -14.26
C VAL A 234 12.76 18.86 -13.36
N GLU A 235 12.56 20.02 -13.97
CA GLU A 235 12.07 21.24 -13.33
C GLU A 235 10.54 21.16 -13.22
N LEU A 236 10.03 21.01 -11.99
CA LEU A 236 8.59 20.92 -11.72
C LEU A 236 7.97 22.31 -11.86
N HIS A 237 7.04 22.46 -12.80
CA HIS A 237 6.24 23.68 -12.93
C HIS A 237 5.19 23.75 -11.80
N PRO A 238 4.98 24.92 -11.17
CA PRO A 238 3.97 25.06 -10.12
C PRO A 238 2.55 24.96 -10.68
N VAL A 239 1.68 24.32 -9.90
CA VAL A 239 0.25 24.11 -10.19
C VAL A 239 -0.48 25.45 -10.12
N PRO A 240 -1.36 25.81 -11.09
CA PRO A 240 -2.19 27.00 -10.98
C PRO A 240 -3.23 26.82 -9.88
N GLU A 241 -3.35 27.80 -8.99
CA GLU A 241 -4.44 27.87 -8.00
C GLU A 241 -5.70 28.36 -8.71
N GLU A 242 -6.77 27.55 -8.69
CA GLU A 242 -8.10 27.97 -9.14
C GLU A 242 -8.84 28.60 -7.95
N ASP A 243 -9.11 29.91 -8.04
CA ASP A 243 -9.91 30.65 -7.08
C ASP A 243 -11.35 30.08 -7.06
N GLN A 244 -11.71 29.38 -5.97
CA GLN A 244 -13.09 29.00 -5.72
C GLN A 244 -13.86 30.22 -5.20
N GLU A 245 -14.59 30.86 -6.10
CA GLU A 245 -15.57 31.90 -5.81
C GLU A 245 -16.72 31.32 -4.97
N TYR A 246 -16.72 31.62 -3.67
CA TYR A 246 -17.79 31.21 -2.74
C TYR A 246 -19.03 32.10 -2.96
N HIS A 247 -20.11 31.52 -3.44
CA HIS A 247 -21.42 32.16 -3.42
C HIS A 247 -22.05 32.02 -2.02
N ASP A 248 -22.07 33.13 -1.29
CA ASP A 248 -22.73 33.24 0.02
C ASP A 248 -24.25 33.21 -0.17
N ALA A 249 -24.92 32.24 0.46
CA ALA A 249 -26.36 32.07 0.37
C ALA A 249 -27.05 33.12 1.26
N SER A 250 -27.89 33.97 0.66
CA SER A 250 -28.68 34.96 1.38
C SER A 250 -29.88 34.27 2.06
N ASP A 251 -29.87 34.21 3.39
CA ASP A 251 -31.05 33.86 4.19
C ASP A 251 -32.04 35.04 4.15
N GLU A 252 -33.20 34.86 3.51
CA GLU A 252 -34.34 35.76 3.69
C GLU A 252 -35.19 35.32 4.91
N PRO A 253 -35.52 36.23 5.83
CA PRO A 253 -36.45 35.95 6.92
C PRO A 253 -37.89 35.98 6.41
N ARG A 254 -38.65 34.90 6.63
CA ARG A 254 -40.11 34.92 6.50
C ARG A 254 -40.71 35.48 7.77
N ASP A 255 -41.27 36.69 7.66
CA ASP A 255 -42.13 37.28 8.69
C ASP A 255 -43.62 37.07 8.35
N VAL A 256 -44.33 36.58 9.39
CA VAL A 256 -45.79 36.54 9.66
C VAL A 256 -46.68 35.60 8.83
#